data_AF-A0A358J149-F1
#
_entry.id   AF-A0A358J149-F1
#
_cell.length_a   1.000
_cell.length_b   1.000
_cell.length_c   1.000
_cell.angle_alpha   90.00
_cell.angle_beta   90.00
_cell.angle_gamma   90.00
#
_symmetry.space_group_name_H-M   'P 1'
#
loop_
_entity.id
_entity.type
_entity.pdbx_description
1 polymer ?
#
loop_
_entity_poly.entity_id
_entity_poly.type
_entity_poly.pdbx_seq_one_letter_code
_entity_poly.pdbx_strand_id
1 'polypeptide(L)' 'MTPEDFERLQALLASRAGYRLSRERMQLAEHRLGPVARREGYHNVEAMLTSLWSRPVASLG' A
#
# COMPACT_ATOMS: atom_id res chain seq x y z
N MET A 1 3.86 6.94 5.71
CA MET A 1 4.28 6.04 4.62
C MET A 1 5.61 6.51 4.04
N THR A 2 6.60 5.63 3.84
CA THR A 2 7.90 6.02 3.26
C THR A 2 7.86 6.07 1.71
N PRO A 3 8.80 6.76 1.04
CA PRO A 3 8.91 6.71 -0.42
C PRO A 3 9.13 5.28 -0.96
N GLU A 4 9.87 4.45 -0.24
CA GLU A 4 10.12 3.05 -0.61
C GLU A 4 8.83 2.21 -0.53
N ASP A 5 8.04 2.38 0.52
CA ASP A 5 6.72 1.74 0.63
C ASP A 5 5.81 2.11 -0.54
N PHE A 6 5.88 3.37 -0.97
CA PHE A 6 5.07 3.87 -2.06
C PHE A 6 5.51 3.31 -3.43
N GLU A 7 6.81 3.10 -3.64
CA GLU A 7 7.34 2.44 -4.84
C GLU A 7 6.92 0.96 -4.90
N ARG A 8 6.96 0.26 -3.77
CA ARG A 8 6.45 -1.12 -3.66
C ARG A 8 4.94 -1.19 -3.93
N LEU A 9 4.18 -0.22 -3.41
CA LEU A 9 2.74 -0.12 -3.65
C LEU A 9 2.41 0.18 -5.12
N GLN A 10 3.19 1.04 -5.79
CA GLN A 10 3.07 1.28 -7.24
C GLN A 10 3.27 0.00 -8.04
N ALA A 11 4.33 -0.75 -7.75
CA ALA A 11 4.61 -2.02 -8.43
C ALA A 11 3.50 -3.06 -8.19
N LEU A 12 2.95 -3.12 -6.97
CA LEU A 12 1.84 -3.99 -6.62
C LEU A 12 0.57 -3.66 -7.42
N LEU A 13 0.19 -2.38 -7.50
CA LEU A 13 -0.99 -1.95 -8.24
C LEU A 13 -0.83 -2.18 -9.75
N ALA A 14 0.35 -1.93 -10.29
CA ALA A 14 0.66 -2.17 -11.69
C ALA A 14 0.55 -3.66 -12.03
N SER A 15 1.10 -4.54 -11.18
CA SER A 15 1.09 -5.98 -11.42
C SER A 15 -0.29 -6.63 -11.22
N ARG A 16 -1.08 -6.18 -10.24
CA ARG A 16 -2.36 -6.83 -9.91
C ARG A 16 -3.57 -6.24 -10.61
N ALA A 17 -3.55 -4.95 -10.87
CA ALA A 17 -4.73 -4.24 -11.36
C ALA A 17 -4.44 -3.40 -12.62
N GLY A 18 -3.21 -3.44 -13.15
CA GLY A 18 -2.82 -2.67 -14.33
C GLY A 18 -2.81 -1.15 -14.11
N TYR A 19 -2.95 -0.68 -12.87
CA TYR A 19 -3.02 0.74 -12.55
C TYR A 19 -1.64 1.34 -12.29
N ARG A 20 -1.34 2.45 -12.96
CA ARG A 20 -0.14 3.26 -12.70
C ARG A 20 -0.48 4.37 -11.70
N LEU A 21 0.21 4.39 -10.57
CA LEU A 21 0.02 5.40 -9.54
C LEU A 21 1.17 6.43 -9.62
N SER A 22 0.87 7.70 -9.92
CA SER A 22 1.89 8.77 -9.94
C SER A 22 2.35 9.12 -8.53
N ARG A 23 3.62 9.51 -8.37
CA ARG A 23 4.22 9.96 -7.10
C ARG A 23 3.51 11.15 -6.48
N GLU A 24 2.93 12.02 -7.30
CA GLU A 24 2.12 13.16 -6.84
C GLU A 24 0.86 12.72 -6.07
N ARG A 25 0.41 11.47 -6.26
CA ARG A 25 -0.76 10.89 -5.61
C ARG A 25 -0.43 10.17 -4.31
N MET A 26 0.81 10.28 -3.81
CA MET A 26 1.25 9.62 -2.57
C MET A 26 0.34 9.95 -1.38
N GLN A 27 0.06 11.24 -1.16
CA GLN A 27 -0.82 11.71 -0.08
C GLN A 27 -2.26 11.22 -0.26
N LEU A 28 -2.76 11.21 -1.50
CA LEU A 28 -4.10 10.72 -1.81
C LEU A 28 -4.22 9.21 -1.55
N ALA A 29 -3.19 8.44 -1.90
CA ALA A 29 -3.13 7.01 -1.65
C ALA A 29 -3.12 6.74 -0.14
N GLU A 30 -2.27 7.43 0.63
CA GLU A 30 -2.23 7.29 2.09
C GLU A 30 -3.57 7.65 2.73
N HIS A 31 -4.21 8.74 2.31
CA HIS A 31 -5.53 9.12 2.80
C HIS A 31 -6.60 8.06 2.51
N ARG A 32 -6.62 7.50 1.29
CA ARG A 32 -7.57 6.45 0.89
C ARG A 32 -7.32 5.11 1.59
N LEU A 33 -6.07 4.81 1.92
CA LEU A 33 -5.69 3.59 2.63
C LEU A 33 -5.92 3.69 4.14
N GLY A 34 -6.01 4.90 4.71
CA GLY A 34 -6.27 5.12 6.13
C GLY A 34 -7.50 4.37 6.68
N PRO A 35 -8.67 4.49 6.06
CA PRO A 35 -9.86 3.72 6.44
C PRO A 35 -9.66 2.20 6.32
N VAL A 36 -8.93 1.74 5.30
CA VAL A 36 -8.64 0.31 5.10
C VAL A 36 -7.75 -0.21 6.24
N ALA A 37 -6.66 0.48 6.55
CA ALA A 37 -5.76 0.13 7.64
C ALA A 37 -6.51 -0.02 8.97
N ARG A 38 -7.38 0.94 9.30
CA ARG A 38 -8.20 0.88 10.51
C ARG A 38 -9.17 -0.31 10.52
N ARG A 39 -9.82 -0.58 9.39
CA ARG A 39 -10.76 -1.71 9.25
C ARG A 39 -10.06 -3.06 9.45
N GLU A 40 -8.84 -3.19 8.95
CA GLU A 40 -8.02 -4.39 9.10
C GLU A 40 -7.26 -4.44 10.45
N GLY A 41 -7.52 -3.50 11.37
CA GLY A 41 -6.96 -3.50 12.74
C GLY A 41 -5.58 -2.85 12.89
N TYR A 42 -5.06 -2.18 11.86
CA TYR A 42 -3.78 -1.46 11.92
C TYR A 42 -3.96 -0.04 12.46
N HIS A 43 -2.96 0.43 13.20
CA HIS A 43 -2.97 1.77 13.77
C HIS A 43 -2.85 2.88 12.71
N ASN A 44 -2.10 2.62 11.64
CA ASN A 44 -1.90 3.52 10.50
C ASN A 44 -1.55 2.75 9.22
N VAL A 45 -1.44 3.47 8.10
CA VAL A 45 -1.10 2.90 6.78
C VAL A 45 0.31 2.29 6.78
N GLU A 46 1.27 2.92 7.44
CA GLU A 46 2.64 2.43 7.50
C GLU A 46 2.73 1.04 8.14
N ALA A 47 2.10 0.84 9.30
CA ALA A 47 2.05 -0.46 9.97
C ALA A 47 1.37 -1.54 9.11
N MET A 48 0.32 -1.16 8.38
CA MET A 48 -0.34 -2.05 7.41
C MET A 48 0.62 -2.45 6.29
N LEU A 49 1.36 -1.49 5.72
CA LEU A 49 2.30 -1.76 4.63
C LEU A 49 3.51 -2.58 5.11
N THR A 50 4.07 -2.28 6.28
CA THR A 50 5.13 -3.11 6.88
C THR A 50 4.69 -4.56 7.05
N SER A 51 3.48 -4.78 7.57
CA SER A 51 2.88 -6.12 7.67
C SER A 51 2.71 -6.76 6.30
N LEU A 52 2.19 -6.02 5.31
CA LEU A 52 2.01 -6.48 3.94
C LEU A 52 3.32 -6.97 3.31
N TRP A 53 4.42 -6.24 3.51
CA TRP A 53 5.73 -6.57 2.94
C TRP A 53 6.44 -7.72 3.65
N SER A 54 6.07 -8.00 4.90
CA SER A 54 6.59 -9.18 5.61
C SER A 54 5.99 -10.50 5.11
N ARG A 55 4.90 -10.44 4.34
CA ARG A 55 4.25 -11.60 3.72
C ARG A 55 4.64 -11.67 2.25
N PRO A 56 4.88 -12.87 1.68
CA PRO A 56 5.13 -12.99 0.25
C PRO A 56 3.97 -12.38 -0.53
N VAL A 57 4.23 -11.36 -1.34
CA VAL A 57 3.17 -10.66 -2.09
C VAL A 57 2.43 -11.61 -3.05
N ALA A 58 3.07 -12.72 -3.44
CA ALA A 58 2.47 -13.82 -4.21
C ALA A 58 1.40 -14.62 -3.43
N SER A 59 1.40 -14.57 -2.09
CA SER A 59 0.51 -15.33 -1.22
C SER A 59 -0.83 -14.65 -0.92
N LEU A 60 -1.03 -13.41 -1.39
CA LEU A 60 -2.28 -12.66 -1.21
C LEU A 60 -3.24 -12.93 -2.38
N GLY A 61 -3.50 -14.20 -2.68
CA GLY A 61 -4.42 -14.64 -3.74
C GLY A 61 -5.87 -14.55 -3.29
#